data_AF-A0AAN8IJ48-F1
#
_entry.id   AF-A0AAN8IJ48-F1
#
_cell.length_a   1.000
_cell.length_b   1.000
_cell.length_c   1.000
_cell.angle_alpha   90.00
_cell.angle_beta   90.00
_cell.angle_gamma   90.00
#
_symmetry.space_group_name_H-M   'P 1'
#
loop_
_entity.id
_entity.type
_entity.pdbx_description
1 polymer ?
#
loop_
_entity_poly.entity_id
_entity_poly.type
_entity_poly.pdbx_seq_one_letter_code
_entity_poly.pdbx_strand_id
1 'polypeptide(L)'
;MSSTPLDVSSLRSTRQSPLNRPCIDLNGSPPSAADLDRHVELLITDESTSKQLKTVLAWLVEDRKQMSSMYNLCKDLSEKVNKLRLENAELKKRIVDPISGTLPPQSLDPSIPPNPSSTVKPVTLHMKILSVVAHWLFMVLLRVETQFLLLVLCIIIKLLGA
;
A
#
# COMPACT_ATOMS: atom_id res chain seq x y z
N MET A 1 -61.04 -6.86 -38.50
CA MET A 1 -59.59 -6.92 -38.79
C MET A 1 -59.09 -5.49 -38.73
N SER A 2 -58.41 -5.14 -37.65
CA SER A 2 -58.11 -3.76 -37.26
C SER A 2 -56.61 -3.55 -37.40
N SER A 3 -56.20 -2.73 -38.37
CA SER A 3 -54.80 -2.47 -38.69
C SER A 3 -54.39 -1.12 -38.10
N THR A 4 -53.59 -1.15 -37.04
CA THR A 4 -53.01 0.05 -36.42
C THR A 4 -51.75 0.47 -37.19
N PRO A 5 -51.65 1.73 -37.67
CA PRO A 5 -50.39 2.24 -38.23
C PRO A 5 -49.48 2.72 -37.10
N LEU A 6 -48.21 2.30 -37.12
CA LEU A 6 -47.16 2.80 -36.22
C LEU A 6 -46.64 4.13 -36.77
N ASP A 7 -46.89 5.20 -36.03
CA ASP A 7 -46.37 6.54 -36.28
C ASP A 7 -44.90 6.61 -35.84
N VAL A 8 -44.01 6.78 -36.83
CA VAL A 8 -42.55 6.90 -36.63
C VAL A 8 -42.20 8.37 -36.82
N SER A 9 -42.38 9.19 -35.79
CA SER A 9 -41.91 10.59 -35.80
C SER A 9 -41.87 11.20 -34.39
N SER A 10 -40.80 10.97 -33.63
CA SER A 10 -40.26 12.00 -32.71
C SER A 10 -38.92 11.58 -32.09
N LEU A 11 -37.82 11.84 -32.79
CA LEU A 11 -36.48 11.91 -32.20
C LEU A 11 -35.83 13.25 -32.58
N ARG A 12 -36.48 14.35 -32.20
CA ARG A 12 -35.78 15.63 -31.99
C ARG A 12 -35.29 15.66 -30.55
N SER A 13 -34.22 14.90 -30.28
CA SER A 13 -33.45 15.05 -29.04
C SER A 13 -32.44 16.17 -29.24
N THR A 14 -32.73 17.28 -28.58
CA THR A 14 -31.91 18.48 -28.42
C THR A 14 -30.50 18.08 -27.99
N ARG A 15 -29.52 18.14 -28.92
CA ARG A 15 -28.09 18.09 -28.59
C ARG A 15 -27.73 19.32 -27.76
N GLN A 16 -27.91 19.23 -26.44
CA GLN A 16 -27.28 20.15 -25.50
C GLN A 16 -25.79 19.86 -25.49
N SER A 17 -25.02 20.85 -25.92
CA SER A 17 -23.56 20.91 -25.80
C SER A 17 -23.14 20.61 -24.35
N PRO A 18 -22.23 19.65 -24.08
CA PRO A 18 -21.70 19.45 -22.75
C PRO A 18 -20.94 20.71 -22.33
N LEU A 19 -21.38 21.30 -21.22
CA LEU A 19 -20.77 22.44 -20.54
C LEU A 19 -19.28 22.11 -20.31
N ASN A 20 -18.38 22.90 -20.91
CA ASN A 20 -16.94 22.79 -20.71
C ASN A 20 -16.63 22.79 -19.21
N ARG A 21 -16.32 21.62 -18.65
CA ARG A 21 -15.79 21.52 -17.30
C ARG A 21 -14.36 22.06 -17.35
N PRO A 22 -13.95 22.91 -16.40
CA PRO A 22 -12.55 23.33 -16.30
C PRO A 22 -11.68 22.08 -16.22
N CYS A 23 -10.88 21.84 -17.26
CA CYS A 23 -9.88 20.78 -17.25
C CYS A 23 -8.94 21.07 -16.08
N ILE A 24 -8.83 20.13 -15.15
CA ILE A 24 -7.82 20.16 -14.09
C ILE A 24 -6.47 20.12 -14.82
N ASP A 25 -5.74 21.22 -14.73
CA ASP A 25 -4.41 21.36 -15.32
C ASP A 25 -3.46 20.43 -14.55
N LEU A 26 -3.12 19.30 -15.16
CA LEU A 26 -2.24 18.26 -14.59
C LEU A 26 -0.78 18.72 -14.49
N ASN A 27 -0.44 19.91 -14.99
CA ASN A 27 0.89 20.49 -14.93
C ASN A 27 1.12 21.40 -13.71
N GLY A 28 0.10 21.61 -12.87
CA GLY A 28 0.25 22.32 -11.60
C GLY A 28 1.04 21.49 -10.59
N SER A 29 1.85 22.16 -9.76
CA SER A 29 2.51 21.51 -8.62
C SER A 29 1.47 20.72 -7.81
N PRO A 30 1.75 19.44 -7.46
CA PRO A 30 0.78 18.63 -6.77
C PRO A 30 0.38 19.34 -5.47
N PRO A 31 -0.92 19.49 -5.17
CA PRO A 31 -1.37 20.14 -3.95
C PRO A 31 -0.70 19.45 -2.75
N SER A 32 -0.21 20.25 -1.81
CA SER A 32 0.41 19.71 -0.60
C SER A 32 -0.59 18.78 0.10
N ALA A 33 -0.10 17.75 0.76
CA ALA A 33 -0.97 16.81 1.47
C ALA A 33 -1.91 17.53 2.46
N ALA A 34 -1.42 18.63 3.06
CA ALA A 34 -2.16 19.51 3.95
C ALA A 34 -3.28 20.31 3.24
N ASP A 35 -3.07 20.71 1.97
CA ASP A 35 -4.08 21.43 1.20
C ASP A 35 -5.25 20.51 0.86
N LEU A 36 -4.95 19.25 0.54
CA LEU A 36 -5.98 18.24 0.29
C LEU A 36 -6.80 17.93 1.56
N ASP A 37 -6.14 17.76 2.71
CA ASP A 37 -6.84 17.48 3.97
C ASP A 37 -7.78 18.64 4.34
N ARG A 38 -7.35 19.88 4.14
CA ARG A 38 -8.18 21.08 4.35
C ARG A 38 -9.38 21.13 3.41
N HIS A 39 -9.18 20.80 2.13
CA HIS A 39 -10.28 20.75 1.16
C HIS A 39 -11.30 19.66 1.51
N VAL A 40 -10.84 18.50 1.97
CA VAL A 40 -11.75 17.44 2.40
C VAL A 40 -12.53 17.86 3.65
N GLU A 41 -11.88 18.53 4.60
CA GLU A 41 -12.54 19.01 5.82
C GLU A 41 -13.63 20.04 5.52
N LEU A 42 -13.39 20.94 4.57
CA LEU A 42 -14.41 21.87 4.03
C LEU A 42 -15.58 21.12 3.38
N LEU A 43 -15.30 20.06 2.62
CA LEU A 43 -16.35 19.25 1.99
C LEU A 43 -17.20 18.48 3.01
N ILE A 44 -16.58 18.02 4.11
CA ILE A 44 -17.28 17.30 5.18
C ILE A 44 -18.16 18.25 6.00
N THR A 45 -17.70 19.49 6.21
CA THR A 45 -18.47 20.51 6.97
C THR A 45 -19.57 21.18 6.16
N ASP A 46 -19.54 21.10 4.82
CA ASP A 46 -20.59 21.66 3.97
C ASP A 46 -21.93 20.93 4.16
N GLU A 47 -22.95 21.61 4.69
CA GLU A 47 -24.30 21.07 4.90
C GLU A 47 -25.04 20.70 3.62
N SER A 48 -24.60 21.21 2.47
CA SER A 48 -25.19 20.87 1.17
C SER A 48 -24.80 19.46 0.68
N THR A 49 -23.73 18.88 1.24
CA THR A 49 -23.26 17.55 0.83
C THR A 49 -24.03 16.42 1.53
N SER A 50 -24.35 15.37 0.76
CA SER A 50 -25.07 14.22 1.29
C SER A 50 -24.30 13.54 2.43
N LYS A 51 -25.02 13.10 3.47
CA LYS A 51 -24.44 12.42 4.63
C LYS A 51 -23.63 11.18 4.24
N GLN A 52 -24.09 10.43 3.24
CA GLN A 52 -23.39 9.25 2.73
C GLN A 52 -22.02 9.62 2.16
N LEU A 53 -21.95 10.72 1.39
CA LEU A 53 -20.70 11.21 0.82
C LEU A 53 -19.73 11.66 1.92
N LYS A 54 -20.21 12.40 2.93
CA LYS A 54 -19.39 12.80 4.09
C LYS A 54 -18.76 11.59 4.80
N THR A 55 -19.54 10.53 5.02
CA THR A 55 -19.03 9.29 5.63
C THR A 55 -17.93 8.64 4.78
N VAL A 56 -18.15 8.54 3.46
CA VAL A 56 -17.15 7.95 2.56
C VAL A 56 -15.87 8.79 2.54
N LEU A 57 -15.96 10.11 2.45
CA LEU A 57 -14.79 11.00 2.52
C LEU A 57 -14.04 10.85 3.84
N ALA A 58 -14.74 10.78 4.97
CA ALA A 58 -14.11 10.58 6.27
C ALA A 58 -13.32 9.26 6.33
N TRP A 59 -13.89 8.17 5.81
CA TRP A 59 -13.20 6.88 5.72
C TRP A 59 -11.97 6.93 4.81
N LEU A 60 -12.07 7.57 3.65
CA LEU A 60 -10.95 7.69 2.71
C LEU A 60 -9.80 8.52 3.29
N VAL A 61 -10.12 9.59 4.04
CA VAL A 61 -9.09 10.39 4.73
C VAL A 61 -8.40 9.57 5.81
N GLU A 62 -9.15 8.83 6.61
CA GLU A 62 -8.58 7.99 7.65
C GLU A 62 -7.70 6.88 7.05
N ASP A 63 -8.17 6.25 5.98
CA ASP A 63 -7.42 5.25 5.21
C ASP A 63 -6.08 5.79 4.71
N ARG A 64 -6.10 7.00 4.12
CA ARG A 64 -4.91 7.71 3.66
C ARG A 64 -3.93 7.98 4.80
N LYS A 65 -4.42 8.45 5.95
CA LYS A 65 -3.58 8.71 7.14
C LYS A 65 -2.92 7.43 7.64
N GLN A 66 -3.69 6.34 7.71
CA GLN A 66 -3.18 5.03 8.11
C GLN A 66 -2.11 4.55 7.14
N MET A 67 -2.34 4.68 5.82
CA MET A 67 -1.39 4.29 4.79
C MET A 67 -0.08 5.10 4.86
N SER A 68 -0.19 6.41 5.09
CA SER A 68 0.97 7.29 5.29
C SER A 68 1.79 6.88 6.51
N SER A 69 1.13 6.57 7.63
CA SER A 69 1.80 6.06 8.85
C SER A 69 2.51 4.72 8.58
N MET A 70 1.85 3.79 7.90
CA MET A 70 2.46 2.50 7.52
C MET A 70 3.66 2.69 6.61
N TYR A 71 3.58 3.59 5.63
CA TYR A 71 4.70 3.90 4.74
C TYR A 71 5.92 4.39 5.53
N ASN A 72 5.71 5.33 6.47
CA ASN A 72 6.78 5.84 7.32
C ASN A 72 7.38 4.72 8.19
N LEU A 73 6.56 3.86 8.77
CA LEU A 73 7.03 2.70 9.54
C LEU A 73 7.87 1.74 8.68
N CYS A 74 7.43 1.44 7.45
CA CYS A 74 8.18 0.60 6.52
C CYS A 74 9.52 1.23 6.14
N LYS A 75 9.55 2.55 5.95
CA LYS A 75 10.78 3.30 5.68
C LYS A 75 11.77 3.17 6.86
N ASP A 76 11.32 3.45 8.08
CA ASP A 76 12.15 3.35 9.29
C ASP A 76 12.70 1.93 9.51
N LEU A 77 11.86 0.91 9.27
CA LEU A 77 12.27 -0.49 9.36
C LEU A 77 13.32 -0.83 8.30
N SER A 78 13.14 -0.34 7.08
CA SER A 78 14.11 -0.53 5.99
C SER A 78 15.48 0.07 6.36
N GLU A 79 15.49 1.29 6.90
CA GLU A 79 16.71 1.95 7.37
C GLU A 79 17.39 1.15 8.49
N LYS A 80 16.63 0.66 9.47
CA LYS A 80 17.15 -0.19 10.55
C LYS A 80 17.73 -1.50 10.03
N VAL A 81 17.06 -2.17 9.10
CA VAL A 81 17.55 -3.41 8.48
C VAL A 81 18.86 -3.16 7.73
N ASN A 82 18.95 -2.05 6.98
CA ASN A 82 20.17 -1.70 6.28
C ASN A 82 21.32 -1.41 7.25
N LYS A 83 21.05 -0.69 8.34
CA LYS A 83 22.04 -0.44 9.40
C LYS A 83 22.56 -1.75 10.01
N LEU A 84 21.66 -2.64 10.41
CA LEU A 84 22.03 -3.94 10.99
C LEU A 84 22.80 -4.82 10.00
N ARG A 85 22.47 -4.76 8.70
CA ARG A 85 23.22 -5.49 7.66
C ARG A 85 24.65 -4.97 7.54
N LEU A 86 24.84 -3.65 7.57
CA LEU A 86 26.17 -3.04 7.56
C LEU A 86 26.98 -3.45 8.79
N GLU A 87 26.42 -3.31 9.99
CA GLU A 87 27.08 -3.73 11.24
C GLU A 87 27.42 -5.23 11.23
N ASN A 88 26.53 -6.08 10.72
CA ASN A 88 26.79 -7.52 10.60
C ASN A 88 27.93 -7.81 9.63
N ALA A 89 28.02 -7.08 8.51
CA ALA A 89 29.13 -7.20 7.56
C ALA A 89 30.46 -6.76 8.18
N GLU A 90 30.47 -5.66 8.93
CA GLU A 90 31.65 -5.18 9.65
C GLU A 90 32.13 -6.16 10.72
N LEU A 91 31.21 -6.70 11.52
CA LEU A 91 31.53 -7.71 12.54
C LEU A 91 32.08 -8.99 11.91
N LYS A 92 31.48 -9.45 10.80
CA LYS A 92 31.99 -10.60 10.04
C LYS A 92 33.39 -10.35 9.52
N LYS A 93 33.68 -9.15 9.00
CA LYS A 93 35.03 -8.79 8.56
C LYS A 93 36.04 -8.88 9.70
N ARG A 94 35.72 -8.34 10.89
CA ARG A 94 36.59 -8.43 12.08
C ARG A 94 36.88 -9.85 12.54
N ILE A 95 35.93 -10.78 12.36
CA ILE A 95 36.10 -12.21 12.72
C ILE A 95 36.92 -12.95 11.66
N VAL A 96 36.73 -12.62 10.38
CA VAL A 96 37.43 -13.24 9.22
C VAL A 96 38.82 -12.67 9.00
N ASP A 97 39.13 -11.51 9.59
CA ASP A 97 40.48 -10.97 9.73
C ASP A 97 41.10 -11.31 11.11
N PRO A 98 41.16 -12.58 11.60
CA PRO A 98 41.97 -12.86 12.75
C PRO A 98 43.42 -12.77 12.26
N ILE A 99 44.07 -11.65 12.57
CA ILE A 99 45.49 -11.64 12.92
C ILE A 99 46.37 -12.32 11.85
N SER A 100 46.80 -11.55 10.84
CA SER A 100 48.10 -11.77 10.16
C SER A 100 49.29 -11.48 11.10
N GLY A 101 49.16 -11.81 12.40
CA GLY A 101 50.09 -11.49 13.46
C GLY A 101 50.23 -12.67 14.43
N THR A 102 50.85 -13.73 13.96
CA THR A 102 51.63 -14.66 14.81
C THR A 102 50.81 -15.47 15.82
N LEU A 103 50.35 -16.65 15.40
CA LEU A 103 50.13 -17.76 16.33
C LEU A 103 51.49 -18.40 16.66
N PRO A 104 51.87 -18.57 17.94
CA PRO A 104 52.99 -19.45 18.30
C PRO A 104 52.63 -20.91 17.98
N PRO A 105 53.61 -21.77 17.68
CA PRO A 105 53.35 -23.15 17.29
C PRO A 105 52.79 -23.92 18.50
N GLN A 106 51.50 -24.25 18.45
CA GLN A 106 50.88 -25.13 19.44
C GLN A 106 51.28 -26.58 19.15
N SER A 107 52.10 -27.08 20.07
CA SER A 107 52.30 -28.49 20.41
C SER A 107 51.02 -29.31 20.30
N LEU A 108 51.12 -30.45 19.61
CA LEU A 108 50.10 -31.48 19.47
C LEU A 108 49.71 -32.06 20.84
N ASP A 109 48.47 -31.85 21.27
CA ASP A 109 47.85 -32.63 22.36
C ASP A 109 46.56 -33.29 21.81
N PRO A 110 46.48 -34.64 21.74
CA PRO A 110 45.38 -35.34 21.12
C PRO A 110 44.33 -35.77 22.16
N SER A 111 43.41 -34.90 22.58
CA SER A 111 42.22 -35.37 23.32
C SER A 111 40.99 -34.45 23.38
N ILE A 112 40.89 -33.40 22.54
CA ILE A 112 39.69 -32.54 22.53
C ILE A 112 38.78 -32.95 21.37
N PRO A 113 37.51 -33.36 21.62
CA PRO A 113 36.58 -33.71 20.55
C PRO A 113 36.27 -32.49 19.68
N PRO A 114 36.14 -32.66 18.36
CA PRO A 114 35.91 -31.55 17.43
C PRO A 114 34.48 -31.04 17.59
N ASN A 115 34.34 -29.84 18.14
CA ASN A 115 33.19 -28.98 17.92
C ASN A 115 33.72 -27.84 17.05
N PRO A 116 33.34 -27.71 15.75
CA PRO A 116 32.16 -26.89 15.45
C PRO A 116 31.52 -27.12 14.05
N SER A 117 30.19 -27.05 13.98
CA SER A 117 29.55 -26.48 12.78
C SER A 117 28.17 -25.96 13.12
N SER A 118 28.12 -24.81 13.79
CA SER A 118 26.93 -23.95 13.78
C SER A 118 26.82 -23.28 12.40
N THR A 119 26.55 -24.11 11.38
CA THR A 119 26.00 -23.63 10.12
C THR A 119 24.61 -23.08 10.43
N VAL A 120 24.54 -21.80 10.82
CA VAL A 120 23.29 -21.06 10.95
C VAL A 120 22.70 -21.00 9.54
N LYS A 121 21.81 -21.96 9.25
CA LYS A 121 21.18 -22.12 7.94
C LYS A 121 20.43 -20.81 7.59
N PRO A 122 20.81 -20.10 6.51
CA PRO A 122 20.16 -18.85 6.10
C PRO A 122 18.69 -19.01 5.64
N VAL A 123 18.21 -20.26 5.53
CA VAL A 123 16.88 -20.61 5.00
C VAL A 123 15.73 -20.14 5.91
N THR A 124 15.93 -20.10 7.22
CA THR A 124 14.86 -19.77 8.18
C THR A 124 14.45 -18.29 8.13
N LEU A 125 15.37 -17.41 7.75
CA LEU A 125 15.12 -15.96 7.71
C LEU A 125 14.35 -15.58 6.43
N HIS A 126 14.66 -16.22 5.30
CA HIS A 126 13.93 -16.05 4.05
C HIS A 126 12.46 -16.47 4.16
N MET A 127 12.16 -17.57 4.86
CA MET A 127 10.78 -18.04 5.08
C MET A 127 9.95 -17.07 5.92
N LYS A 128 10.55 -16.45 6.95
CA LYS A 128 9.86 -15.45 7.78
C LYS A 128 9.56 -14.17 6.99
N ILE A 129 10.50 -13.71 6.15
CA ILE A 129 10.30 -12.54 5.30
C ILE A 129 9.20 -12.81 4.27
N LEU A 130 9.23 -13.97 3.59
CA LEU A 130 8.18 -14.35 2.64
C LEU A 130 6.80 -14.40 3.31
N SER A 131 6.72 -14.94 4.54
CA SER A 131 5.47 -15.02 5.29
C SER A 131 4.91 -13.63 5.63
N VAL A 132 5.76 -12.68 6.07
CA VAL A 132 5.33 -11.30 6.34
C VAL A 132 4.89 -10.58 5.07
N VAL A 133 5.64 -10.73 3.98
CA VAL A 133 5.30 -10.11 2.68
C VAL A 133 4.00 -10.69 2.13
N ALA A 134 3.80 -12.01 2.22
CA ALA A 134 2.57 -12.66 1.78
C ALA A 134 1.36 -12.24 2.63
N HIS A 135 1.52 -12.15 3.95
CA HIS A 135 0.45 -11.66 4.84
C HIS A 135 0.09 -10.20 4.53
N TRP A 136 1.09 -9.35 4.28
CA TRP A 136 0.85 -7.96 3.90
C TRP A 136 0.13 -7.84 2.55
N LEU A 137 0.59 -8.57 1.52
CA LEU A 137 -0.08 -8.65 0.22
C LEU A 137 -1.52 -9.14 0.34
N PHE A 138 -1.76 -10.15 1.17
CA PHE A 138 -3.09 -10.67 1.44
C PHE A 138 -4.01 -9.62 2.08
N MET A 139 -3.50 -8.86 3.07
CA MET A 139 -4.25 -7.77 3.69
C MET A 139 -4.55 -6.63 2.70
N VAL A 140 -3.61 -6.32 1.80
CA VAL A 140 -3.82 -5.32 0.74
C VAL A 140 -4.86 -5.81 -0.26
N LEU A 141 -4.79 -7.08 -0.71
CA LEU A 141 -5.78 -7.68 -1.60
C LEU A 141 -7.18 -7.68 -0.98
N LEU A 142 -7.31 -8.12 0.28
CA LEU A 142 -8.59 -8.10 0.99
C LEU A 142 -9.17 -6.69 1.09
N ARG A 143 -8.33 -5.68 1.31
CA ARG A 143 -8.76 -4.27 1.35
C ARG A 143 -9.24 -3.79 -0.02
N VAL A 144 -8.56 -4.17 -1.10
CA VAL A 144 -8.98 -3.81 -2.47
C VAL A 144 -10.28 -4.52 -2.85
N GLU A 145 -10.43 -5.82 -2.55
CA GLU A 145 -11.65 -6.57 -2.82
C GLU A 145 -12.84 -6.03 -2.03
N THR A 146 -12.65 -5.71 -0.74
CA THR A 146 -13.74 -5.16 0.08
C THR A 146 -14.18 -3.79 -0.39
N GLN A 147 -13.25 -2.90 -0.77
CA GLN A 147 -13.58 -1.59 -1.34
C GLN A 147 -14.28 -1.74 -2.71
N PHE A 148 -13.82 -2.67 -3.56
CA PHE A 148 -14.44 -2.95 -4.84
C PHE A 148 -15.87 -3.51 -4.69
N LEU A 149 -16.06 -4.48 -3.79
CA LEU A 149 -17.38 -5.04 -3.47
C LEU A 149 -18.33 -3.99 -2.92
N LEU A 150 -17.84 -3.10 -2.05
CA LEU A 150 -18.64 -2.01 -1.50
C LEU A 150 -19.07 -1.03 -2.60
N LEU A 151 -18.17 -0.72 -3.53
CA LEU A 151 -18.43 0.19 -4.65
C LEU A 151 -19.43 -0.43 -5.65
N VAL A 152 -19.27 -1.72 -5.97
CA VAL A 152 -20.22 -2.48 -6.80
C VAL A 152 -21.59 -2.56 -6.12
N LEU A 153 -21.65 -2.84 -4.81
CA LEU A 153 -22.89 -2.88 -4.05
C LEU A 153 -23.59 -1.51 -4.06
N CYS A 154 -22.85 -0.41 -3.90
CA CYS A 154 -23.40 0.94 -4.02
C CYS A 154 -23.96 1.24 -5.42
N ILE A 155 -23.32 0.76 -6.49
CA ILE A 155 -23.83 0.89 -7.86
C ILE A 155 -25.13 0.09 -8.03
N ILE A 156 -25.16 -1.15 -7.56
CA ILE A 156 -26.35 -2.02 -7.62
C ILE A 156 -27.51 -1.39 -6.85
N ILE A 157 -27.30 -0.92 -5.62
CA ILE A 157 -28.35 -0.26 -4.82
C ILE A 157 -28.89 0.98 -5.56
N LYS A 158 -28.03 1.78 -6.20
CA LYS A 158 -28.47 2.93 -7.01
C LYS A 158 -29.25 2.53 -8.26
N LEU A 159 -28.93 1.40 -8.88
CA LEU A 159 -29.62 0.91 -10.07
C LEU A 159 -30.97 0.23 -9.76
N LEU A 160 -31.13 -0.36 -8.58
CA LEU A 160 -32.40 -0.95 -8.13
C LEU A 160 -33.35 0.06 -7.48
N GLY A 161 -32.86 1.23 -7.06
CA GLY A 161 -33.62 2.27 -6.38
C GLY A 161 -34.10 3.43 -7.28
N ALA A 162 -33.95 3.32 -8.60
CA ALA A 162 -34.39 4.28 -9.62
C ALA A 162 -35.33 3.61 -10.61
#